data_AF-A0A7G8DMW8-F1
#
_entry.id   AF-A0A7G8DMW8-F1
#
_cell.length_a   1.000
_cell.length_b   1.000
_cell.length_c   1.000
_cell.angle_alpha   90.00
_cell.angle_beta   90.00
_cell.angle_gamma   90.00
#
_symmetry.space_group_name_H-M   'P 1'
#
loop_
_entity.id
_entity.type
_entity.pdbx_description
1 polymer ?
#
loop_
_entity_poly.entity_id
_entity_poly.type
_entity_poly.pdbx_seq_one_letter_code
_entity_poly.pdbx_strand_id
1 'polypeptide(L)'
;MSAKENTTLLEPTYWQLTDAERELVNASAPDLDQWTFQMERRDDGMWQFSMPEYKTKNELLVGGTEQIMDDIYRSMSEVKADRYSTMEVTVSRIPLEEETTTLTWLKEDRKNPGSTYWLDEVTGKQAWLSPWLKLCWDPAPELMYIHCEITS
;
A
#
# COMPACT_ATOMS: atom_id res chain seq x y z
N MET A 1 -41.30 5.11 23.54
CA MET A 1 -40.54 3.89 23.23
C MET A 1 -39.53 4.27 22.16
N SER A 2 -38.25 4.31 22.52
CA SER A 2 -37.17 4.74 21.61
C SER A 2 -36.67 3.54 20.83
N ALA A 3 -36.79 3.59 19.50
CA ALA A 3 -36.20 2.60 18.61
C ALA A 3 -34.68 2.84 18.59
N LYS A 4 -33.92 1.94 19.22
CA LYS A 4 -32.47 1.91 19.05
C LYS A 4 -32.19 1.34 17.66
N GLU A 5 -31.76 2.21 16.75
CA GLU A 5 -31.15 1.82 15.49
C GLU A 5 -29.96 0.91 15.80
N ASN A 6 -30.05 -0.34 15.36
CA ASN A 6 -28.96 -1.29 15.43
C ASN A 6 -28.07 -1.00 14.22
N THR A 7 -27.22 0.02 14.34
CA THR A 7 -26.13 0.25 13.41
C THR A 7 -25.09 -0.83 13.67
N THR A 8 -25.30 -2.00 13.08
CA THR A 8 -24.23 -2.97 12.89
C THR A 8 -23.15 -2.25 12.10
N LEU A 9 -22.11 -1.78 12.79
CA LEU A 9 -20.86 -1.38 12.18
C LEU A 9 -20.39 -2.60 11.40
N LEU A 10 -20.61 -2.60 10.08
CA LEU A 10 -19.95 -3.53 9.18
C LEU A 10 -18.46 -3.29 9.41
N GLU A 11 -17.82 -4.21 10.12
CA GLU A 11 -16.36 -4.24 10.16
C GLU A 11 -15.90 -4.25 8.71
N PRO A 12 -15.05 -3.30 8.29
CA PRO A 12 -14.52 -3.31 6.94
C PRO A 12 -13.78 -4.63 6.77
N THR A 13 -14.36 -5.56 6.00
CA THR A 13 -13.68 -6.76 5.55
C THR A 13 -12.65 -6.29 4.53
N TYR A 14 -11.47 -5.92 5.01
CA TYR A 14 -10.32 -5.65 4.16
C TYR A 14 -10.09 -6.87 3.28
N TRP A 15 -9.86 -6.65 1.99
CA TRP A 15 -9.48 -7.73 1.09
C TRP A 15 -8.11 -8.22 1.53
N GLN A 16 -8.04 -9.48 1.94
CA GLN A 16 -6.81 -10.17 2.27
C GLN A 16 -6.78 -11.43 1.44
N LEU A 17 -5.73 -11.61 0.63
CA LEU A 17 -5.47 -12.89 -0.02
C LEU A 17 -5.49 -14.00 1.03
N THR A 18 -6.22 -15.07 0.77
CA THR A 18 -6.13 -16.28 1.59
C THR A 18 -4.71 -16.83 1.55
N ASP A 19 -4.30 -17.61 2.55
CA ASP A 19 -2.95 -18.19 2.59
C ASP A 19 -2.64 -19.04 1.34
N ALA A 20 -3.64 -19.73 0.78
CA ALA A 20 -3.50 -20.49 -0.45
C ALA A 20 -3.31 -19.60 -1.70
N GLU A 21 -4.00 -18.46 -1.77
CA GLU A 21 -3.80 -17.49 -2.85
C GLU A 21 -2.45 -16.79 -2.71
N ARG A 22 -2.02 -16.50 -1.48
CA ARG A 22 -0.71 -15.97 -1.14
C ARG A 22 0.41 -16.93 -1.57
N GLU A 23 0.30 -18.22 -1.25
CA GLU A 23 1.25 -19.25 -1.69
C GLU A 23 1.32 -19.34 -3.22
N LEU A 24 0.19 -19.28 -3.90
CA LEU A 24 0.13 -19.33 -5.36
C LEU A 24 0.74 -18.08 -6.04
N VAL A 25 0.57 -16.90 -5.43
CA VAL A 25 1.22 -15.67 -5.91
C VAL A 25 2.72 -15.71 -5.64
N ASN A 26 3.13 -16.06 -4.41
CA ASN A 26 4.53 -16.19 -4.01
C ASN A 26 5.29 -17.22 -4.86
N ALA A 27 4.66 -18.34 -5.24
CA ALA A 27 5.27 -19.33 -6.12
C ALA A 27 5.53 -18.83 -7.56
N SER A 28 4.87 -17.73 -7.97
CA SER A 28 4.97 -17.15 -9.31
C SER A 28 5.73 -15.83 -9.36
N ALA A 29 5.90 -15.16 -8.23
CA ALA A 29 6.62 -13.90 -8.10
C ALA A 29 8.14 -14.16 -8.05
N PRO A 30 8.96 -13.53 -8.92
CA PRO A 30 10.41 -13.60 -8.81
C PRO A 30 10.90 -12.88 -7.55
N ASP A 31 11.94 -13.40 -6.89
CA ASP A 31 12.62 -12.67 -5.81
C ASP A 31 13.46 -11.53 -6.42
N LEU A 32 12.86 -10.34 -6.50
CA LEU A 32 13.50 -9.12 -7.00
C LEU A 32 13.80 -8.18 -5.84
N ASP A 33 14.90 -7.43 -5.96
CA ASP A 33 15.22 -6.36 -5.00
C ASP A 33 14.29 -5.15 -5.14
N GLN A 34 13.63 -5.01 -6.29
CA GLN A 34 12.81 -3.86 -6.65
C GLN A 34 11.53 -4.30 -7.38
N TRP A 35 10.42 -3.63 -7.06
CA TRP A 35 9.11 -3.79 -7.67
C TRP A 35 8.57 -2.45 -8.11
N THR A 36 8.09 -2.36 -9.34
CA THR A 36 7.51 -1.14 -9.90
C THR A 36 6.11 -1.42 -10.43
N PHE A 37 5.15 -0.55 -10.09
CA PHE A 37 3.77 -0.68 -10.51
C PHE A 37 3.10 0.69 -10.65
N GLN A 38 2.14 0.76 -11.58
CA GLN A 38 1.34 1.96 -11.78
C GLN A 38 0.15 1.99 -10.82
N MET A 39 0.03 3.09 -10.10
CA MET A 39 -1.06 3.41 -9.21
C MET A 39 -2.01 4.44 -9.85
N GLU A 40 -3.29 4.28 -9.59
CA GLU A 40 -4.35 5.19 -10.02
C GLU A 40 -5.26 5.57 -8.85
N ARG A 41 -5.74 6.81 -8.87
CA ARG A 41 -6.64 7.36 -7.87
C ARG A 41 -8.08 7.13 -8.28
N ARG A 42 -8.91 6.62 -7.37
CA ARG A 42 -10.33 6.35 -7.59
C ARG A 42 -11.22 7.52 -7.17
N ASP A 43 -12.46 7.51 -7.66
CA ASP A 43 -13.53 8.46 -7.28
C ASP A 43 -13.86 8.45 -5.78
N ASP A 44 -13.64 7.32 -5.10
CA ASP A 44 -13.90 7.16 -3.65
C ASP A 44 -12.74 7.65 -2.77
N GLY A 45 -11.68 8.19 -3.36
CA GLY A 45 -10.53 8.66 -2.62
C GLY A 45 -9.64 7.54 -2.09
N MET A 46 -9.61 6.40 -2.80
CA MET A 46 -8.62 5.34 -2.58
C MET A 46 -7.62 5.28 -3.73
N TRP A 47 -6.38 4.88 -3.42
CA TRP A 47 -5.39 4.53 -4.45
C TRP A 47 -5.46 3.04 -4.72
N GLN A 48 -5.31 2.64 -5.98
CA GLN A 48 -5.23 1.24 -6.36
C GLN A 48 -4.14 0.99 -7.39
N PHE A 49 -3.75 -0.27 -7.54
CA PHE A 49 -2.88 -0.71 -8.62
C PHE A 49 -3.28 -2.10 -9.12
N SER A 50 -2.73 -2.50 -10.26
CA SER A 50 -2.89 -3.84 -10.80
C SER A 50 -1.55 -4.38 -11.25
N MET A 51 -1.29 -5.66 -10.95
CA MET A 51 -0.18 -6.44 -11.50
C MET A 51 -0.71 -7.79 -11.98
N PRO A 52 -1.38 -7.82 -13.15
CA PRO A 52 -2.09 -9.00 -13.63
C PRO A 52 -1.21 -10.23 -13.81
N GLU A 53 0.07 -10.05 -14.12
CA GLU A 53 1.09 -11.09 -14.23
C GLU A 53 1.30 -11.85 -12.90
N TYR A 54 1.03 -11.18 -11.78
CA TYR A 54 1.05 -11.75 -10.42
C TYR A 54 -0.36 -11.90 -9.84
N LYS A 55 -1.38 -12.00 -10.71
CA LYS A 55 -2.80 -12.20 -10.35
C LYS A 55 -3.38 -11.14 -9.41
N THR A 56 -2.78 -9.96 -9.37
CA THR A 56 -3.23 -8.82 -8.55
C THR A 56 -4.02 -7.86 -9.43
N LYS A 57 -5.27 -7.54 -9.07
CA LYS A 57 -6.13 -6.63 -9.84
C LYS A 57 -6.86 -5.67 -8.91
N ASN A 58 -6.75 -4.37 -9.20
CA ASN A 58 -7.40 -3.30 -8.46
C ASN A 58 -7.15 -3.39 -6.94
N GLU A 59 -5.92 -3.74 -6.56
CA GLU A 59 -5.53 -3.85 -5.16
C GLU A 59 -5.56 -2.46 -4.54
N LEU A 60 -6.31 -2.33 -3.44
CA LEU A 60 -6.47 -1.05 -2.76
C LEU A 60 -5.34 -0.83 -1.75
N LEU A 61 -4.81 0.39 -1.74
CA LEU A 61 -3.96 0.85 -0.65
C LEU A 61 -4.85 1.30 0.49
N VAL A 62 -4.71 0.66 1.65
CA VAL A 62 -5.57 0.85 2.83
C VAL A 62 -4.71 1.01 4.08
N GLY A 63 -5.33 1.52 5.15
CA GLY A 63 -4.71 1.55 6.47
C GLY A 63 -3.70 2.68 6.63
N GLY A 64 -3.92 3.81 5.98
CA GLY A 64 -3.11 5.02 6.08
C GLY A 64 -2.19 5.23 4.88
N THR A 65 -1.88 4.18 4.12
CA THR A 65 -1.06 4.32 2.91
C THR A 65 -1.73 5.21 1.88
N GLU A 66 -3.07 5.20 1.78
CA GLU A 66 -3.81 6.10 0.89
C GLU A 66 -3.58 7.59 1.22
N GLN A 67 -3.42 7.93 2.50
CA GLN A 67 -3.17 9.30 2.97
C GLN A 67 -1.71 9.71 2.83
N ILE A 68 -0.78 8.75 2.87
CA ILE A 68 0.64 8.98 2.57
C ILE A 68 0.78 9.27 1.07
N MET A 69 0.15 8.46 0.22
CA MET A 69 0.18 8.65 -1.24
C MET A 69 -0.47 9.97 -1.67
N ASP A 70 -1.57 10.40 -1.03
CA ASP A 70 -2.14 11.73 -1.26
C ASP A 70 -1.17 12.87 -0.90
N ASP A 71 -0.42 12.74 0.18
CA ASP A 71 0.55 13.75 0.61
C ASP A 71 1.78 13.79 -0.31
N ILE A 72 2.28 12.62 -0.71
CA ILE A 72 3.37 12.48 -1.67
C ILE A 72 2.94 13.05 -3.04
N TYR A 73 1.77 12.70 -3.54
CA TYR A 73 1.27 13.24 -4.81
C TYR A 73 1.20 14.77 -4.78
N ARG A 74 0.68 15.32 -3.68
CA ARG A 74 0.55 16.77 -3.50
C ARG A 74 1.91 17.47 -3.35
N SER A 75 2.90 16.83 -2.74
CA SER A 75 4.25 17.42 -2.62
C SER A 75 4.96 17.50 -3.98
N MET A 76 4.69 16.55 -4.88
CA MET A 76 5.27 16.51 -6.22
C MET A 76 4.51 17.37 -7.25
N SER A 77 3.19 17.50 -7.13
CA SER A 77 2.34 18.20 -8.11
C SER A 77 1.84 19.57 -7.69
N GLU A 78 1.96 19.93 -6.41
CA GLU A 78 1.28 21.07 -5.77
C GLU A 78 -0.26 21.05 -5.84
N VAL A 79 -0.87 19.96 -6.35
CA VAL A 79 -2.32 19.80 -6.45
C VAL A 79 -2.83 18.60 -5.66
N LYS A 80 -4.11 18.63 -5.29
CA LYS A 80 -4.76 17.48 -4.68
C LYS A 80 -5.03 16.42 -5.75
N ALA A 81 -4.70 15.17 -5.46
CA ALA A 81 -5.04 14.05 -6.33
C ALA A 81 -6.56 13.96 -6.57
N ASP A 82 -6.95 13.70 -7.81
CA ASP A 82 -8.32 13.44 -8.24
C ASP A 82 -8.40 12.10 -8.99
N ARG A 83 -9.57 11.73 -9.53
CA ARG A 83 -9.79 10.43 -10.19
C ARG A 83 -8.96 10.17 -11.46
N TYR A 84 -8.26 11.18 -11.96
CA TYR A 84 -7.37 11.08 -13.11
C TYR A 84 -5.89 11.08 -12.70
N SER A 85 -5.61 11.21 -11.40
CA SER A 85 -4.25 11.18 -10.89
C SER A 85 -3.67 9.77 -10.94
N THR A 86 -2.51 9.65 -11.57
CA THR A 86 -1.72 8.43 -11.63
C THR A 86 -0.30 8.66 -11.13
N MET A 87 0.31 7.63 -10.57
CA MET A 87 1.73 7.60 -10.18
C MET A 87 2.33 6.26 -10.56
N GLU A 88 3.57 6.25 -11.02
CA GLU A 88 4.39 5.04 -10.95
C GLU A 88 5.05 4.99 -9.58
N VAL A 89 4.98 3.83 -8.91
CA VAL A 89 5.61 3.62 -7.61
C VAL A 89 6.59 2.47 -7.72
N THR A 90 7.81 2.76 -7.32
CA THR A 90 8.90 1.80 -7.18
C THR A 90 9.19 1.59 -5.70
N VAL A 91 9.19 0.33 -5.27
CA VAL A 91 9.52 -0.10 -3.91
C VAL A 91 10.72 -1.02 -3.95
N SER A 92 11.71 -0.76 -3.12
CA SER A 92 12.97 -1.50 -3.09
C SER A 92 13.42 -1.83 -1.67
N ARG A 93 14.06 -3.00 -1.50
CA ARG A 93 14.74 -3.40 -0.26
C ARG A 93 16.20 -2.95 -0.20
N ILE A 94 16.71 -2.35 -1.28
CA ILE A 94 18.03 -1.71 -1.38
C ILE A 94 17.88 -0.22 -1.72
N PRO A 95 18.82 0.66 -1.34
CA PRO A 95 18.75 2.08 -1.66
C PRO A 95 18.51 2.36 -3.14
N LEU A 96 17.67 3.35 -3.45
CA LEU A 96 17.43 3.81 -4.82
C LEU A 96 18.35 5.01 -5.14
N GLU A 97 18.60 5.28 -6.43
CA GLU A 97 19.35 6.47 -6.82
C GLU A 97 18.59 7.75 -6.48
N GLU A 98 17.27 7.73 -6.68
CA GLU A 98 16.34 8.80 -6.31
C GLU A 98 15.24 8.24 -5.42
N GLU A 99 15.06 8.82 -4.24
CA GLU A 99 14.07 8.38 -3.25
C GLU A 99 13.08 9.51 -2.98
N THR A 100 11.79 9.18 -3.03
CA THR A 100 10.72 10.09 -2.60
C THR A 100 10.50 10.00 -1.11
N THR A 101 10.60 8.80 -0.53
CA THR A 101 10.46 8.55 0.90
C THR A 101 11.05 7.17 1.27
N THR A 102 11.11 6.89 2.56
CA THR A 102 11.37 5.56 3.09
C THR A 102 10.25 5.14 4.04
N LEU A 103 9.99 3.83 4.06
CA LEU A 103 9.10 3.21 5.04
C LEU A 103 9.95 2.41 6.04
N THR A 104 9.89 2.78 7.31
CA THR A 104 10.59 2.08 8.41
C THR A 104 9.62 1.22 9.20
N TRP A 105 9.97 -0.05 9.43
CA TRP A 105 9.16 -0.94 10.25
C TRP A 105 9.08 -0.45 11.69
N LEU A 106 7.88 -0.48 12.29
CA LEU A 106 7.67 -0.05 13.67
C LEU A 106 7.33 -1.20 14.61
N LYS A 107 6.27 -1.95 14.28
CA LYS A 107 5.70 -2.98 15.15
C LYS A 107 4.71 -3.86 14.40
N GLU A 108 4.47 -5.05 14.95
CA GLU A 108 3.35 -5.89 14.58
C GLU A 108 2.03 -5.38 15.20
N ASP A 109 0.93 -5.56 14.48
CA ASP A 109 -0.42 -5.35 15.01
C ASP A 109 -0.81 -6.49 15.95
N ARG A 110 -0.95 -6.16 17.23
CA ARG A 110 -1.34 -7.12 18.28
C ARG A 110 -2.74 -7.72 18.06
N LYS A 111 -3.61 -7.06 17.29
CA LYS A 111 -4.97 -7.53 17.02
C LYS A 111 -5.04 -8.43 15.78
N ASN A 112 -4.12 -8.24 14.83
CA ASN A 112 -4.06 -8.96 13.57
C ASN A 112 -2.64 -9.49 13.35
N PRO A 113 -2.31 -10.68 13.87
CA PRO A 113 -1.00 -11.30 13.68
C PRO A 113 -0.63 -11.37 12.19
N GLY A 114 0.63 -11.05 11.87
CA GLY A 114 1.11 -10.92 10.49
C GLY A 114 0.82 -9.56 9.82
N SER A 115 0.15 -8.64 10.50
CA SER A 115 0.05 -7.23 10.09
C SER A 115 1.09 -6.35 10.74
N THR A 116 1.71 -5.47 9.97
CA THR A 116 2.83 -4.62 10.41
C THR A 116 2.52 -3.15 10.17
N TYR A 117 2.87 -2.31 11.15
CA TYR A 117 2.82 -0.85 11.08
C TYR A 117 4.18 -0.31 10.67
N TRP A 118 4.15 0.71 9.82
CA TRP A 118 5.31 1.35 9.23
C TRP A 118 5.22 2.86 9.35
N LEU A 119 6.36 3.53 9.51
CA LEU A 119 6.49 4.98 9.49
C LEU A 119 6.95 5.42 8.11
N ASP A 120 6.24 6.35 7.50
CA ASP A 120 6.75 7.12 6.38
C ASP A 120 7.55 8.32 6.89
N GLU A 121 8.85 8.35 6.56
CA GLU A 121 9.79 9.32 7.15
C GLU A 121 9.56 10.76 6.63
N VAL A 122 8.99 10.92 5.44
CA VAL A 122 8.76 12.25 4.84
C VAL A 122 7.47 12.89 5.34
N THR A 123 6.37 12.15 5.38
CA THR A 123 5.07 12.63 5.88
C THR A 123 4.94 12.51 7.40
N GLY A 124 5.76 11.68 8.05
CA GLY A 124 5.69 11.37 9.48
C GLY A 124 4.47 10.54 9.87
N LYS A 125 3.72 9.99 8.90
CA LYS A 125 2.51 9.21 9.14
C LYS A 125 2.82 7.74 9.31
N GLN A 126 1.99 7.07 10.12
CA GLN A 126 2.03 5.62 10.25
C GLN A 126 0.96 4.98 9.38
N ALA A 127 1.31 3.88 8.72
CA ALA A 127 0.37 3.09 7.95
C ALA A 127 0.56 1.59 8.18
N TRP A 128 -0.50 0.83 7.89
CA TRP A 128 -0.35 -0.60 7.65
C TRP A 128 0.35 -0.84 6.33
N LEU A 129 1.28 -1.79 6.31
CA LEU A 129 1.81 -2.25 5.05
C LEU A 129 0.70 -2.97 4.29
N SER A 130 0.43 -2.50 3.06
CA SER A 130 -0.50 -3.16 2.15
C SER A 130 -0.19 -4.66 2.09
N PRO A 131 -1.21 -5.56 2.16
CA PRO A 131 -1.01 -7.00 2.06
C PRO A 131 -0.19 -7.43 0.85
N TRP A 132 -0.27 -6.68 -0.26
CA TRP A 132 0.51 -6.97 -1.46
C TRP A 132 2.00 -6.65 -1.31
N LEU A 133 2.38 -5.56 -0.64
CA LEU A 133 3.80 -5.25 -0.41
C LEU A 133 4.49 -6.31 0.45
N LYS A 134 3.72 -7.04 1.27
CA LYS A 134 4.22 -8.23 1.98
C LYS A 134 4.45 -9.45 1.08
N LEU A 135 3.94 -9.44 -0.16
CA LEU A 135 4.19 -10.50 -1.15
C LEU A 135 5.51 -10.30 -1.87
N CYS A 136 5.97 -9.04 -1.97
CA CYS A 136 7.27 -8.73 -2.55
C CYS A 136 8.41 -9.43 -1.81
N TRP A 137 8.33 -9.48 -0.48
CA TRP A 137 9.33 -10.08 0.40
C TRP A 137 8.69 -10.73 1.63
N ASP A 138 9.03 -11.99 1.89
CA ASP A 138 8.69 -12.71 3.13
C ASP A 138 9.97 -13.33 3.74
N PRO A 139 10.45 -12.81 4.89
CA PRO A 139 9.89 -11.70 5.65
C PRO A 139 10.06 -10.36 4.92
N ALA A 140 9.17 -9.40 5.22
CA ALA A 140 9.35 -8.02 4.76
C ALA A 140 10.66 -7.44 5.36
N PRO A 141 11.41 -6.61 4.61
CA PRO A 141 12.63 -5.96 5.13
C PRO A 141 12.29 -5.02 6.30
N GLU A 142 13.27 -4.56 7.08
CA GLU A 142 13.00 -3.57 8.15
C GLU A 142 12.88 -2.13 7.61
N LEU A 143 13.37 -1.90 6.40
CA LEU A 143 13.39 -0.61 5.70
C LEU A 143 13.07 -0.83 4.22
N MET A 144 12.20 0.01 3.67
CA MET A 144 11.91 0.04 2.23
C MET A 144 12.17 1.44 1.68
N TYR A 145 12.77 1.49 0.51
CA TYR A 145 13.05 2.68 -0.26
C TYR A 145 11.97 2.85 -1.32
N ILE A 146 11.35 4.03 -1.36
CA ILE A 146 10.21 4.30 -2.23
C ILE A 146 10.55 5.46 -3.15
N HIS A 147 10.36 5.26 -4.44
CA HIS A 147 10.35 6.32 -5.44
C HIS A 147 8.97 6.39 -6.09
N CYS A 148 8.43 7.60 -6.17
CA CYS A 148 7.17 7.89 -6.83
C CYS A 148 7.42 8.90 -7.96
N GLU A 149 6.85 8.61 -9.12
CA GLU A 149 6.84 9.52 -10.26
C GLU A 149 5.39 9.77 -10.67
N ILE A 150 5.02 11.03 -10.96
CA ILE A 150 3.69 11.35 -11.48
C ILE A 150 3.62 10.93 -12.94
N THR A 151 2.62 10.12 -13.26
CA THR A 151 2.33 9.72 -14.64
C THR A 151 1.09 10.44 -15.16
N SER A 152 1.02 10.63 -16.48
CA SER A 152 0.01 11.44 -17.19
C SER A 152 -1.17 10.65 -17.71
#